data_AF-A0A6C0LZG5-F1
#
_entry.id   AF-A0A6C0LZG5-F1
#
_cell.length_a   1.000
_cell.length_b   1.000
_cell.length_c   1.000
_cell.angle_alpha   90.00
_cell.angle_beta   90.00
_cell.angle_gamma   90.00
#
_symmetry.space_group_name_H-M   'P 1'
#
loop_
_entity.id
_entity.type
_entity.pdbx_description
1 polymer ?
#
loop_
_entity_poly.entity_id
_entity_poly.type
_entity_poly.pdbx_seq_one_letter_code
_entity_poly.pdbx_strand_id
1 'polypeptide(L)'
;MSQAEQAVVHKKKTVVVKKNVRIPEISEHAEFIKSEHKLNELKEICKHYGIKCSGTKPELKTRIHAHLIQSHFIKRIQRMMRRKFIGLHSKMSGPAYNNRSLCVNNTDFYSMEPMTDIPCNQFISFKDESGMVYGFDVMSLHMYYCTELKNGHASPLNPYNRLKLPAVLRHQMHRKVRLTDILGVSCKLEEDPEPVISMQEQDEQILFNAFQQINSHGHYSDSAWFSELNYLSIMRFMRELSDIWNYRAQILPQLKREICPPHGNPFVHADLSGIAMQPDLIKHQGIQLVHTFVTSGTNRDNQSLGAYYVLLALTLVSQEARTAMPWLYESVVHVL
;
A
#
# COMPACT_ATOMS: atom_id res chain seq x y z
N MET A 1 -91.59 14.74 3.68
CA MET A 1 -90.16 14.51 3.99
C MET A 1 -89.50 13.81 2.81
N SER A 2 -88.74 14.53 2.00
CA SER A 2 -87.66 13.95 1.19
C SER A 2 -86.66 15.07 0.97
N GLN A 3 -85.45 14.86 1.47
CA GLN A 3 -84.40 15.86 1.59
C GLN A 3 -83.65 16.05 0.27
N ALA A 4 -83.14 17.26 0.11
CA ALA A 4 -82.30 17.71 -0.99
C ALA A 4 -80.93 17.02 -1.00
N GLU A 5 -80.46 16.66 -2.19
CA GLU A 5 -79.08 16.25 -2.45
C GLU A 5 -78.40 17.36 -3.27
N GLN A 6 -77.60 18.21 -2.61
CA GLN A 6 -76.72 19.18 -3.27
C GLN A 6 -75.36 18.53 -3.55
N ALA A 7 -75.07 18.31 -4.83
CA ALA A 7 -73.77 17.79 -5.27
C ALA A 7 -72.66 18.84 -5.09
N VAL A 8 -71.70 18.54 -4.21
CA VAL A 8 -70.49 19.36 -3.98
C VAL A 8 -69.46 19.09 -5.08
N VAL A 9 -69.37 20.00 -6.05
CA VAL A 9 -68.34 19.96 -7.11
C VAL A 9 -66.96 20.25 -6.49
N HIS A 10 -66.14 19.20 -6.33
CA HIS A 10 -64.74 19.33 -5.93
C HIS A 10 -63.91 19.87 -7.11
N LYS A 11 -63.45 21.12 -7.02
CA LYS A 11 -62.45 21.67 -7.94
C LYS A 11 -61.13 20.89 -7.79
N LYS A 12 -60.78 20.06 -8.78
CA LYS A 12 -59.48 19.41 -8.89
C LYS A 12 -58.38 20.49 -8.88
N LYS A 13 -57.48 20.44 -7.89
CA LYS A 13 -56.26 21.24 -7.85
C LYS A 13 -55.38 20.85 -9.04
N THR A 14 -55.23 21.76 -9.98
CA THR A 14 -54.30 21.62 -11.10
C THR A 14 -52.88 21.56 -10.53
N VAL A 15 -52.20 20.42 -10.71
CA VAL A 15 -50.78 20.26 -10.37
C VAL A 15 -49.98 21.15 -11.32
N VAL A 16 -49.51 22.29 -10.81
CA VAL A 16 -48.63 23.20 -11.56
C VAL A 16 -47.29 22.52 -11.72
N VAL A 17 -46.99 22.08 -12.95
CA VAL A 17 -45.66 21.60 -13.34
C VAL A 17 -44.64 22.70 -13.03
N LYS A 18 -43.69 22.42 -12.12
CA LYS A 18 -42.59 23.35 -11.81
C LYS A 18 -41.76 23.56 -13.08
N LYS A 19 -41.85 24.75 -13.68
CA LYS A 19 -40.85 25.20 -14.67
C LYS A 19 -39.49 25.19 -13.99
N ASN A 20 -38.53 24.44 -14.55
CA ASN A 20 -37.14 24.52 -14.11
C ASN A 20 -36.66 25.96 -14.28
N VAL A 21 -36.33 26.61 -13.17
CA VAL A 21 -35.78 27.97 -13.18
C VAL A 21 -34.36 27.93 -13.74
N ARG A 22 -34.08 28.74 -14.76
CA ARG A 22 -32.72 28.91 -15.29
C ARG A 22 -31.87 29.62 -14.24
N ILE A 23 -30.82 28.94 -13.78
CA ILE A 23 -29.85 29.50 -12.84
C ILE A 23 -28.79 30.25 -13.67
N PRO A 24 -28.55 31.55 -13.40
CA PRO A 24 -27.56 32.33 -14.14
C PRO A 24 -26.16 31.84 -13.78
N GLU A 25 -25.25 31.79 -14.75
CA GLU A 25 -23.83 31.53 -14.48
C GLU A 25 -23.13 32.76 -13.89
N ILE A 26 -21.99 32.55 -13.21
CA ILE A 26 -21.19 33.62 -12.60
C ILE A 26 -20.72 34.66 -13.64
N SER A 27 -20.47 34.24 -14.88
CA SER A 27 -20.13 35.10 -16.03
C SER A 27 -21.27 36.00 -16.48
N GLU A 28 -22.53 35.61 -16.26
CA GLU A 28 -23.73 36.30 -16.75
C GLU A 28 -24.17 37.45 -15.83
N HIS A 29 -23.33 37.88 -14.89
CA HIS A 29 -23.70 38.89 -13.88
C HIS A 29 -24.24 40.19 -14.50
N ALA A 30 -23.73 40.60 -15.67
CA ALA A 30 -24.10 41.85 -16.35
C ALA A 30 -25.46 41.77 -17.06
N GLU A 31 -25.86 40.57 -17.46
CA GLU A 31 -27.17 40.30 -18.06
C GLU A 31 -28.22 40.12 -16.97
N PHE A 32 -27.86 39.43 -15.88
CA PHE A 32 -28.74 39.15 -14.74
C PHE A 32 -29.32 40.41 -14.08
N ILE A 33 -28.54 41.50 -14.00
CA ILE A 33 -29.05 42.75 -13.40
C ILE A 33 -30.11 43.42 -14.28
N LYS A 34 -30.03 43.24 -15.59
CA LYS A 34 -30.94 43.82 -16.59
C LYS A 34 -32.22 43.01 -16.75
N SER A 35 -32.19 41.71 -16.46
CA SER A 35 -33.35 40.83 -16.59
C SER A 35 -34.34 40.99 -15.43
N GLU A 36 -35.63 40.82 -15.73
CA GLU A 36 -36.68 40.74 -14.73
C GLU A 36 -36.92 39.30 -14.30
N HIS A 37 -37.07 39.10 -12.99
CA HIS A 37 -37.23 37.78 -12.38
C HIS A 37 -38.44 37.75 -11.44
N LYS A 38 -39.07 36.60 -11.30
CA LYS A 38 -40.11 36.39 -10.28
C LYS A 38 -39.47 36.13 -8.92
N LEU A 39 -40.19 36.45 -7.84
CA LEU A 39 -39.69 36.25 -6.47
C LEU A 39 -39.29 34.79 -6.20
N ASN A 40 -40.08 33.84 -6.71
CA ASN A 40 -39.79 32.41 -6.57
C ASN A 40 -38.50 32.01 -7.29
N GLU A 41 -38.25 32.55 -8.48
CA GLU A 41 -37.02 32.32 -9.24
C GLU A 41 -35.79 32.84 -8.48
N LEU A 42 -35.87 34.05 -7.92
CA LEU A 42 -34.77 34.62 -7.12
C LEU A 42 -34.48 33.76 -5.87
N LYS A 43 -35.52 33.24 -5.20
CA LYS A 43 -35.34 32.34 -4.04
C LYS A 43 -34.68 31.02 -4.44
N GLU A 44 -35.02 30.45 -5.59
CA GLU A 44 -34.38 29.25 -6.11
C GLU A 44 -32.91 29.48 -6.46
N ILE A 45 -32.58 30.61 -7.09
CA ILE A 45 -31.20 31.01 -7.38
C ILE A 45 -30.40 31.21 -6.09
N CYS A 46 -30.96 31.89 -5.09
CA CYS A 46 -30.32 32.03 -3.78
C CYS A 46 -30.05 30.67 -3.13
N LYS A 47 -30.99 29.71 -3.24
CA LYS A 47 -30.81 28.37 -2.69
C LYS A 47 -29.69 27.60 -3.40
N HIS A 48 -29.60 27.70 -4.73
CA HIS A 48 -28.54 27.07 -5.51
C HIS A 48 -27.15 27.54 -5.10
N TYR A 49 -26.97 28.85 -4.92
CA TYR A 49 -25.69 29.45 -4.54
C TYR A 49 -25.43 29.49 -3.03
N GLY A 50 -26.34 28.94 -2.20
CA GLY A 50 -26.20 28.95 -0.74
C GLY A 50 -26.29 30.34 -0.09
N ILE A 51 -26.97 31.30 -0.72
CA ILE A 51 -27.13 32.68 -0.25
C ILE A 51 -28.46 32.89 0.48
N LYS A 52 -28.51 33.85 1.41
CA LYS A 52 -29.71 34.17 2.22
C LYS A 52 -30.94 34.45 1.34
N CYS A 53 -32.03 33.70 1.54
CA CYS A 53 -33.27 33.76 0.75
C CYS A 53 -34.36 34.71 1.29
N SER A 54 -34.12 35.40 2.41
CA SER A 54 -35.06 36.35 3.00
C SER A 54 -34.96 37.75 2.36
N GLY A 55 -36.06 38.49 2.38
CA GLY A 55 -36.10 39.91 1.98
C GLY A 55 -37.05 40.21 0.83
N THR A 56 -37.05 41.46 0.40
CA THR A 56 -37.84 41.94 -0.74
C THR A 56 -37.24 41.51 -2.08
N LYS A 57 -38.02 41.58 -3.17
CA LYS A 57 -37.55 41.24 -4.53
C LYS A 57 -36.27 42.05 -4.91
N PRO A 58 -36.17 43.37 -4.68
CA PRO A 58 -34.96 44.14 -4.99
C PRO A 58 -33.74 43.73 -4.15
N GLU A 59 -33.92 43.43 -2.87
CA GLU A 59 -32.84 42.95 -2.00
C GLU A 59 -32.27 41.62 -2.48
N LEU A 60 -33.14 40.67 -2.84
CA LEU A 60 -32.72 39.37 -3.36
C LEU A 60 -31.97 39.52 -4.69
N LYS A 61 -32.49 40.34 -5.61
CA LYS A 61 -31.84 40.63 -6.90
C LYS A 61 -30.44 41.23 -6.69
N THR A 62 -30.33 42.22 -5.81
CA THR A 62 -29.05 42.88 -5.48
C THR A 62 -28.06 41.90 -4.86
N ARG A 63 -28.52 41.04 -3.94
CA ARG A 63 -27.67 40.04 -3.26
C ARG A 63 -27.13 38.99 -4.21
N ILE A 64 -27.97 38.46 -5.10
CA ILE A 64 -27.54 37.51 -6.13
C ILE A 64 -26.53 38.19 -7.05
N HIS A 65 -26.84 39.39 -7.55
CA HIS A 65 -25.94 40.13 -8.42
C HIS A 65 -24.57 40.38 -7.76
N ALA A 66 -24.55 40.81 -6.49
CA ALA A 66 -23.32 40.98 -5.72
C ALA A 66 -22.54 39.66 -5.60
N HIS A 67 -23.21 38.55 -5.31
CA HIS A 67 -22.58 37.23 -5.25
C HIS A 67 -21.96 36.83 -6.60
N LEU A 68 -22.67 37.02 -7.72
CA LEU A 68 -22.17 36.69 -9.06
C LEU A 68 -20.93 37.54 -9.40
N ILE A 69 -20.98 38.86 -9.19
CA ILE A 69 -19.85 39.77 -9.43
C ILE A 69 -18.64 39.39 -8.56
N GLN A 70 -18.85 39.24 -7.25
CA GLN A 70 -17.75 38.92 -6.33
C GLN A 70 -17.13 37.58 -6.68
N SER A 71 -17.96 36.56 -6.95
CA SER A 71 -17.50 35.23 -7.38
C SER A 71 -16.71 35.28 -8.69
N HIS A 72 -17.12 36.13 -9.64
CA HIS A 72 -16.40 36.32 -10.90
C HIS A 72 -14.98 36.85 -10.65
N PHE A 73 -14.85 37.93 -9.86
CA PHE A 73 -13.54 38.50 -9.53
C PHE A 73 -12.69 37.58 -8.65
N ILE A 74 -13.29 36.88 -7.69
CA ILE A 74 -12.59 35.87 -6.87
C ILE A 74 -12.01 34.78 -7.76
N LYS A 75 -12.78 34.21 -8.70
CA LYS A 75 -12.28 33.21 -9.65
C LYS A 75 -11.10 33.74 -10.47
N ARG A 76 -11.15 35.00 -10.89
CA ARG A 76 -10.06 35.65 -11.64
C ARG A 76 -8.79 35.82 -10.79
N ILE A 77 -8.91 36.26 -9.54
CA ILE A 77 -7.79 36.37 -8.59
C ILE A 77 -7.19 34.99 -8.32
N GLN A 78 -8.02 33.99 -8.02
CA GLN A 78 -7.58 32.61 -7.80
C GLN A 78 -6.81 32.07 -9.01
N ARG A 79 -7.27 32.34 -10.24
CA ARG A 79 -6.58 31.95 -11.47
C ARG A 79 -5.19 32.56 -11.56
N MET A 80 -5.06 33.85 -11.27
CA MET A 80 -3.76 34.55 -11.28
C MET A 80 -2.82 33.98 -10.22
N MET A 81 -3.32 33.71 -9.02
CA MET A 81 -2.54 33.12 -7.93
C MET A 81 -2.09 31.69 -8.26
N ARG A 82 -2.97 30.83 -8.77
CA ARG A 82 -2.61 29.48 -9.23
C ARG A 82 -1.51 29.53 -10.29
N ARG A 83 -1.60 30.43 -11.27
CA ARG A 83 -0.55 30.61 -12.30
C ARG A 83 0.79 30.99 -11.68
N LYS A 84 0.79 31.86 -10.66
CA LYS A 84 2.01 32.22 -9.92
C LYS A 84 2.60 31.01 -9.18
N PHE A 85 1.77 30.19 -8.54
CA PHE A 85 2.23 28.98 -7.85
C PHE A 85 2.78 27.92 -8.83
N ILE A 86 2.15 27.72 -9.99
CA ILE A 86 2.68 26.84 -11.04
C ILE A 86 4.05 27.33 -11.52
N GLY A 87 4.21 28.64 -11.75
CA GLY A 87 5.51 29.21 -12.14
C GLY A 87 6.59 29.04 -11.06
N LEU A 88 6.22 29.22 -9.79
CA LEU A 88 7.13 28.96 -8.67
C LEU A 88 7.47 27.46 -8.56
N HIS A 89 6.51 26.56 -8.73
CA HIS A 89 6.71 25.12 -8.70
C HIS A 89 7.70 24.67 -9.80
N SER A 90 7.52 25.16 -11.03
CA SER A 90 8.44 24.91 -12.14
C SER A 90 9.85 25.44 -11.80
N LYS A 91 9.96 26.65 -11.24
CA LYS A 91 11.25 27.20 -10.79
C LYS A 91 11.93 26.36 -9.70
N MET A 92 11.16 25.85 -8.72
CA MET A 92 11.71 25.00 -7.65
C MET A 92 12.09 23.60 -8.14
N SER A 93 11.55 23.15 -9.28
CA SER A 93 11.87 21.84 -9.87
C SER A 93 13.22 21.83 -10.61
N GLY A 94 13.81 23.01 -10.82
CA GLY A 94 15.17 23.14 -11.34
C GLY A 94 15.29 23.20 -12.87
N PRO A 95 16.52 23.30 -13.38
CA PRO A 95 16.82 23.60 -14.78
C PRO A 95 16.35 22.52 -15.77
N ALA A 96 16.30 21.26 -15.36
CA ALA A 96 15.88 20.15 -16.23
C ALA A 96 14.37 19.87 -16.17
N TYR A 97 13.57 20.71 -15.52
CA TYR A 97 12.12 20.46 -15.36
C TYR A 97 11.39 20.26 -16.70
N ASN A 98 11.67 21.12 -17.69
CA ASN A 98 11.04 21.05 -19.02
C ASN A 98 11.80 20.16 -20.01
N ASN A 99 13.08 19.87 -19.74
CA ASN A 99 13.92 19.07 -20.63
C ASN A 99 14.86 18.19 -19.81
N ARG A 100 14.51 16.89 -19.72
CA ARG A 100 15.26 15.89 -18.95
C ARG A 100 16.61 15.51 -19.57
N SER A 101 16.80 15.74 -20.88
CA SER A 101 18.08 15.48 -21.56
C SER A 101 19.22 16.39 -21.08
N LEU A 102 18.92 17.45 -20.33
CA LEU A 102 19.94 18.27 -19.68
C LEU A 102 20.64 17.54 -18.53
N CYS A 103 20.01 16.53 -17.94
CA CYS A 103 20.60 15.74 -16.87
C CYS A 103 21.77 14.91 -17.39
N VAL A 104 22.86 14.88 -16.61
CA VAL A 104 24.04 14.06 -16.92
C VAL A 104 23.87 12.63 -16.45
N ASN A 105 22.97 12.40 -15.48
CA ASN A 105 22.55 11.08 -15.04
C ASN A 105 21.28 10.66 -15.80
N ASN A 106 21.23 9.39 -16.21
CA ASN A 106 20.11 8.83 -16.97
C ASN A 106 19.00 8.28 -16.07
N THR A 107 19.35 7.80 -14.88
CA THR A 107 18.45 7.17 -13.92
C THR A 107 18.61 7.83 -12.55
N ASP A 108 17.60 7.67 -11.69
CA ASP A 108 17.66 8.03 -10.28
C ASP A 108 18.59 7.07 -9.51
N PHE A 109 19.19 7.55 -8.43
CA PHE A 109 20.21 6.81 -7.69
C PHE A 109 19.63 5.78 -6.71
N TYR A 110 18.35 5.92 -6.35
CA TYR A 110 17.68 5.08 -5.38
C TYR A 110 16.59 4.24 -6.05
N SER A 111 15.64 4.87 -6.76
CA SER A 111 14.58 4.12 -7.45
C SER A 111 15.05 3.43 -8.72
N MET A 112 16.23 3.80 -9.24
CA MET A 112 16.76 3.36 -10.54
C MET A 112 15.86 3.69 -11.74
N GLU A 113 14.81 4.48 -11.55
CA GLU A 113 13.90 4.88 -12.62
C GLU A 113 14.59 5.84 -13.60
N PRO A 114 14.37 5.70 -14.92
CA PRO A 114 14.85 6.66 -15.90
C PRO A 114 14.33 8.08 -15.63
N MET A 115 15.17 9.10 -15.85
CA MET A 115 14.83 10.52 -15.65
C MET A 115 13.63 10.98 -16.48
N THR A 116 13.35 10.30 -17.60
CA THR A 116 12.20 10.55 -18.48
C THR A 116 10.89 10.06 -17.88
N ASP A 117 10.95 9.05 -17.03
CA ASP A 117 9.78 8.33 -16.52
C ASP A 117 9.31 8.94 -15.19
N ILE A 118 10.21 9.61 -14.46
CA ILE A 118 9.90 10.33 -13.21
C ILE A 118 8.91 11.47 -13.48
N PRO A 119 7.70 11.41 -12.88
CA PRO A 119 6.66 12.43 -13.04
C PRO A 119 7.12 13.86 -12.71
N CYS A 120 6.61 14.88 -13.40
CA CYS A 120 7.04 16.28 -13.22
C CYS A 120 6.85 16.84 -11.80
N ASN A 121 5.78 16.44 -11.14
CA ASN A 121 5.50 16.70 -9.73
C ASN A 121 6.52 16.02 -8.80
N GLN A 122 7.01 14.84 -9.17
CA GLN A 122 7.98 14.05 -8.40
C GLN A 122 9.45 14.39 -8.73
N PHE A 123 9.71 15.08 -9.83
CA PHE A 123 11.08 15.37 -10.28
C PHE A 123 11.64 16.69 -9.72
N ILE A 124 12.93 16.66 -9.38
CA ILE A 124 13.73 17.85 -9.07
C ILE A 124 15.11 17.77 -9.72
N SER A 125 15.71 18.91 -10.05
CA SER A 125 17.07 18.98 -10.58
C SER A 125 17.84 20.17 -10.01
N PHE A 126 19.17 20.08 -10.04
CA PHE A 126 20.04 21.21 -9.76
C PHE A 126 21.23 21.24 -10.71
N LYS A 127 21.84 22.42 -10.85
CA LYS A 127 23.08 22.63 -11.60
C LYS A 127 24.21 22.84 -10.61
N ASP A 128 25.31 22.10 -10.77
CA ASP A 128 26.50 22.27 -9.94
C ASP A 128 27.38 23.45 -10.41
N GLU A 129 28.47 23.68 -9.69
CA GLU A 129 29.44 24.74 -10.00
C GLU A 129 30.18 24.51 -11.33
N SER A 130 30.36 23.24 -11.73
CA SER A 130 30.96 22.84 -13.00
C SER A 130 30.01 22.99 -14.19
N GLY A 131 28.73 23.29 -13.92
CA GLY A 131 27.69 23.47 -14.90
C GLY A 131 26.96 22.20 -15.32
N MET A 132 27.24 21.07 -14.66
CA MET A 132 26.56 19.80 -14.86
C MET A 132 25.20 19.82 -14.15
N VAL A 133 24.17 19.27 -14.80
CA VAL A 133 22.82 19.21 -14.24
C VAL A 133 22.51 17.79 -13.79
N TYR A 134 22.08 17.65 -12.54
CA TYR A 134 21.68 16.37 -11.97
C TYR A 134 20.19 16.37 -11.67
N GLY A 135 19.50 15.30 -12.08
CA GLY A 135 18.08 15.07 -11.82
C GLY A 135 17.89 13.99 -10.76
N PHE A 136 16.79 14.11 -10.02
CA PHE A 136 16.44 13.22 -8.92
C PHE A 136 14.92 13.03 -8.84
N ASP A 137 14.52 11.87 -8.35
CA ASP A 137 13.22 11.72 -7.72
C ASP A 137 13.22 12.44 -6.36
N VAL A 138 12.17 13.21 -6.07
CA VAL A 138 12.02 13.99 -4.83
C VAL A 138 11.96 13.08 -3.60
N MET A 139 11.35 11.90 -3.70
CA MET A 139 11.29 10.91 -2.62
C MET A 139 12.69 10.37 -2.33
N SER A 140 13.39 9.92 -3.37
CA SER A 140 14.78 9.42 -3.27
C SER A 140 15.68 10.45 -2.61
N LEU A 141 15.64 11.69 -3.10
CA LEU A 141 16.44 12.79 -2.55
C LEU A 141 16.05 13.12 -1.11
N HIS A 142 14.75 13.14 -0.79
CA HIS A 142 14.24 13.38 0.56
C HIS A 142 14.72 12.32 1.55
N MET A 143 14.57 11.04 1.20
CA MET A 143 15.01 9.91 2.01
C MET A 143 16.52 9.98 2.25
N TYR A 144 17.29 10.27 1.20
CA TYR A 144 18.74 10.44 1.29
C TYR A 144 19.14 11.55 2.26
N TYR A 145 18.52 12.75 2.16
CA TYR A 145 18.75 13.83 3.13
C TYR A 145 18.41 13.40 4.56
N CYS A 146 17.30 12.70 4.77
CA CYS A 146 16.88 12.23 6.09
C CYS A 146 17.88 11.23 6.70
N THR A 147 18.35 10.27 5.91
CA THR A 147 19.33 9.27 6.34
C THR A 147 20.68 9.90 6.66
N GLU A 148 21.20 10.77 5.80
CA GLU A 148 22.48 11.43 6.03
C GLU A 148 22.46 12.32 7.27
N LEU A 149 21.36 13.04 7.51
CA LEU A 149 21.20 13.85 8.71
C LEU A 149 21.15 13.00 9.99
N LYS A 150 20.48 11.84 9.97
CA LYS A 150 20.46 10.88 11.10
C LYS A 150 21.85 10.35 11.41
N ASN A 151 22.69 10.17 10.39
CA ASN A 151 24.08 9.73 10.52
C ASN A 151 25.04 10.86 10.92
N GLY A 152 24.55 12.07 11.19
CA GLY A 152 25.36 13.22 11.60
C GLY A 152 26.00 14.01 10.44
N HIS A 153 25.67 13.68 9.19
CA HIS A 153 26.18 14.39 8.01
C HIS A 153 25.28 15.60 7.68
N ALA A 154 25.63 16.78 8.22
CA ALA A 154 24.89 18.02 7.98
C ALA A 154 24.96 18.53 6.52
N SER A 155 25.91 18.04 5.73
CA SER A 155 26.10 18.43 4.33
C SER A 155 26.27 17.18 3.45
N PRO A 156 25.15 16.56 3.03
CA PRO A 156 25.17 15.38 2.18
C PRO A 156 25.92 15.62 0.87
N LEU A 157 26.58 14.56 0.39
CA LEU A 157 27.30 14.57 -0.87
C LEU A 157 26.37 14.11 -2.00
N ASN A 158 26.61 14.54 -3.22
CA ASN A 158 25.86 14.09 -4.38
C ASN A 158 26.20 12.60 -4.65
N PRO A 159 25.21 11.71 -4.75
CA PRO A 159 25.45 10.27 -4.95
C PRO A 159 26.22 9.92 -6.23
N TYR A 160 26.20 10.80 -7.25
CA TYR A 160 26.87 10.53 -8.54
C TYR A 160 28.33 10.96 -8.59
N ASN A 161 28.69 12.07 -7.92
CA ASN A 161 30.03 12.67 -8.06
C ASN A 161 30.73 12.98 -6.72
N ARG A 162 30.06 12.69 -5.59
CA ARG A 162 30.55 12.90 -4.22
C ARG A 162 30.94 14.35 -3.88
N LEU A 163 30.51 15.33 -4.68
CA LEU A 163 30.63 16.76 -4.34
C LEU A 163 29.50 17.17 -3.39
N LYS A 164 29.69 18.24 -2.61
CA LYS A 164 28.65 18.70 -1.66
C LYS A 164 27.37 19.12 -2.40
N LEU A 165 26.22 18.64 -1.94
CA LEU A 165 24.94 19.13 -2.43
C LEU A 165 24.72 20.57 -1.94
N PRO A 166 24.23 21.48 -2.81
CA PRO A 166 23.93 22.85 -2.40
C PRO A 166 22.86 22.89 -1.30
N ALA A 167 23.07 23.66 -0.24
CA ALA A 167 22.06 23.84 0.81
C ALA A 167 20.71 24.37 0.27
N VAL A 168 20.76 25.12 -0.83
CA VAL A 168 19.59 25.64 -1.53
C VAL A 168 18.71 24.53 -2.10
N LEU A 169 19.29 23.37 -2.50
CA LEU A 169 18.55 22.26 -3.08
C LEU A 169 17.53 21.68 -2.10
N ARG A 170 17.94 21.47 -0.84
CA ARG A 170 17.02 21.00 0.21
C ARG A 170 15.87 21.98 0.42
N HIS A 171 16.15 23.29 0.42
CA HIS A 171 15.10 24.31 0.52
C HIS A 171 14.17 24.31 -0.68
N GLN A 172 14.72 24.17 -1.90
CA GLN A 172 13.95 24.05 -3.14
C GLN A 172 13.02 22.83 -3.10
N MET A 173 13.53 21.68 -2.66
CA MET A 173 12.77 20.45 -2.49
C MET A 173 11.58 20.64 -1.55
N HIS A 174 11.80 21.09 -0.31
CA HIS A 174 10.70 21.32 0.63
C HIS A 174 9.70 22.37 0.15
N ARG A 175 10.16 23.42 -0.55
CA ARG A 175 9.27 24.44 -1.12
C ARG A 175 8.47 23.90 -2.29
N LYS A 176 9.05 23.03 -3.13
CA LYS A 176 8.37 22.33 -4.22
C LYS A 176 7.24 21.47 -3.66
N VAL A 177 7.50 20.64 -2.65
CA VAL A 177 6.49 19.80 -1.98
C VAL A 177 5.32 20.65 -1.46
N ARG A 178 5.60 21.74 -0.75
CA ARG A 178 4.52 22.63 -0.28
C ARG A 178 3.70 23.21 -1.44
N LEU A 179 4.34 23.51 -2.57
CA LEU A 179 3.64 24.02 -3.76
C LEU A 179 2.83 22.92 -4.46
N THR A 180 3.29 21.67 -4.50
CA THR A 180 2.51 20.54 -5.03
C THR A 180 1.23 20.34 -4.22
N ASP A 181 1.32 20.42 -2.90
CA ASP A 181 0.17 20.30 -1.99
C ASP A 181 -0.86 21.43 -2.23
N ILE A 182 -0.40 22.69 -2.32
CA ILE A 182 -1.27 23.84 -2.60
C ILE A 182 -1.95 23.72 -3.97
N LEU A 183 -1.26 23.11 -4.95
CA LEU A 183 -1.79 22.90 -6.30
C LEU A 183 -2.70 21.66 -6.39
N GLY A 184 -2.77 20.84 -5.33
CA GLY A 184 -3.57 19.61 -5.31
C GLY A 184 -3.02 18.52 -6.21
N VAL A 185 -1.69 18.45 -6.39
CA VAL A 185 -1.01 17.43 -7.21
C VAL A 185 -0.21 16.52 -6.29
N SER A 186 -0.23 15.21 -6.56
CA SER A 186 0.50 14.22 -5.76
C SER A 186 2.01 14.45 -5.78
N CYS A 187 2.71 14.20 -4.68
CA CYS A 187 4.17 14.11 -4.60
C CYS A 187 4.48 13.17 -3.45
N LYS A 188 5.10 12.03 -3.71
CA LYS A 188 5.44 11.04 -2.68
C LYS A 188 6.74 11.46 -1.99
N LEU A 189 6.78 11.31 -0.67
CA LEU A 189 7.99 11.56 0.15
C LEU A 189 8.42 10.35 0.97
N GLU A 190 7.58 9.33 0.98
CA GLU A 190 7.75 8.07 1.67
C GLU A 190 7.32 6.97 0.69
N GLU A 191 7.92 5.80 0.82
CA GLU A 191 7.49 4.63 0.08
C GLU A 191 6.09 4.23 0.53
N ASP A 192 5.33 3.63 -0.37
CA ASP A 192 4.11 2.95 0.06
C ASP A 192 4.56 1.82 1.00
N PRO A 193 3.92 1.65 2.18
CA PRO A 193 4.25 0.54 3.05
C PRO A 193 4.15 -0.76 2.25
N GLU A 194 5.15 -1.64 2.39
CA GLU A 194 5.05 -2.99 1.82
C GLU A 194 3.69 -3.58 2.20
N PRO A 195 3.00 -4.25 1.26
CA PRO A 195 1.72 -4.86 1.58
C PRO A 195 1.94 -5.79 2.77
N VAL A 196 1.17 -5.57 3.85
CA VAL A 196 1.22 -6.45 5.02
C VAL A 196 0.72 -7.82 4.57
N ILE A 197 1.65 -8.71 4.27
CA ILE A 197 1.36 -10.11 3.91
C ILE A 197 0.70 -10.75 5.14
N SER A 198 -0.44 -11.40 4.93
CA SER A 198 -1.14 -12.09 6.02
C SER A 198 -0.27 -13.23 6.59
N MET A 199 -0.51 -13.62 7.84
CA MET A 199 0.22 -14.74 8.47
C MET A 199 0.13 -16.04 7.64
N GLN A 200 -1.02 -16.26 6.99
CA GLN A 200 -1.25 -17.42 6.12
C GLN A 200 -0.37 -17.37 4.86
N GLU A 201 -0.32 -16.22 4.18
CA GLU A 201 0.53 -16.05 2.99
C GLU A 201 2.03 -16.13 3.35
N GLN A 202 2.45 -15.63 4.52
CA GLN A 202 3.83 -15.78 5.00
C GLN A 202 4.17 -17.25 5.24
N ASP A 203 3.26 -17.98 5.89
CA ASP A 203 3.42 -19.41 6.18
C ASP A 203 3.49 -20.25 4.89
N GLU A 204 2.68 -19.92 3.88
CA GLU A 204 2.73 -20.57 2.57
C GLU A 204 4.08 -20.35 1.88
N GLN A 205 4.63 -19.13 1.93
CA GLN A 205 5.96 -18.83 1.38
C GLN A 205 7.07 -19.58 2.13
N ILE A 206 7.01 -19.62 3.47
CA ILE A 206 7.99 -20.35 4.30
C ILE A 206 7.94 -21.84 3.96
N LEU A 207 6.74 -22.41 3.88
CA LEU A 207 6.54 -23.82 3.56
C LEU A 207 7.05 -24.14 2.16
N PHE A 208 6.70 -23.33 1.16
CA PHE A 208 7.18 -23.49 -0.21
C PHE A 208 8.71 -23.48 -0.28
N ASN A 209 9.34 -22.49 0.37
CA ASN A 209 10.81 -22.38 0.40
C ASN A 209 11.47 -23.58 1.09
N ALA A 210 10.88 -24.08 2.19
CA ALA A 210 11.37 -25.28 2.86
C ALA A 210 11.34 -26.49 1.92
N PHE A 211 10.26 -26.71 1.17
CA PHE A 211 10.19 -27.82 0.21
C PHE A 211 11.12 -27.65 -1.00
N GLN A 212 11.38 -26.42 -1.46
CA GLN A 212 12.43 -26.17 -2.46
C GLN A 212 13.82 -26.56 -1.95
N GLN A 213 14.12 -26.29 -0.68
CA GLN A 213 15.37 -26.72 -0.08
C GLN A 213 15.45 -28.25 0.05
N ILE A 214 14.38 -28.91 0.50
CA ILE A 214 14.28 -30.37 0.49
C ILE A 214 14.59 -30.94 -0.90
N ASN A 215 14.00 -30.36 -1.95
CA ASN A 215 14.24 -30.75 -3.34
C ASN A 215 15.71 -30.57 -3.75
N SER A 216 16.38 -29.51 -3.28
CA SER A 216 17.80 -29.26 -3.53
C SER A 216 18.75 -30.30 -2.89
N HIS A 217 18.25 -31.08 -1.92
CA HIS A 217 18.94 -32.23 -1.33
C HIS A 217 18.68 -33.54 -2.08
N GLY A 218 17.85 -33.53 -3.12
CA GLY A 218 17.58 -34.69 -3.99
C GLY A 218 16.31 -35.47 -3.66
N HIS A 219 15.47 -34.96 -2.74
CA HIS A 219 14.17 -35.57 -2.42
C HIS A 219 13.07 -34.87 -3.22
N TYR A 220 12.45 -35.54 -4.21
CA TYR A 220 11.31 -34.95 -4.91
C TYR A 220 10.11 -34.84 -3.96
N SER A 221 9.73 -33.61 -3.62
CA SER A 221 8.73 -33.30 -2.60
C SER A 221 7.88 -32.09 -2.97
N ASP A 222 6.62 -32.12 -2.51
CA ASP A 222 5.63 -31.08 -2.79
C ASP A 222 5.11 -30.48 -1.49
N SER A 223 5.09 -29.15 -1.39
CA SER A 223 4.53 -28.43 -0.24
C SER A 223 3.05 -28.76 0.00
N ALA A 224 2.31 -29.18 -1.04
CA ALA A 224 0.94 -29.67 -0.95
C ALA A 224 0.78 -30.78 0.11
N TRP A 225 1.80 -31.64 0.26
CA TRP A 225 1.80 -32.75 1.23
C TRP A 225 1.65 -32.30 2.68
N PHE A 226 2.03 -31.05 2.98
CA PHE A 226 1.79 -30.45 4.29
C PHE A 226 0.61 -29.46 4.25
N SER A 227 0.52 -28.61 3.22
CA SER A 227 -0.46 -27.51 3.20
C SER A 227 -1.92 -27.98 3.16
N GLU A 228 -2.19 -29.15 2.59
CA GLU A 228 -3.52 -29.77 2.47
C GLU A 228 -3.92 -30.60 3.70
N LEU A 229 -3.01 -30.78 4.66
CA LEU A 229 -3.32 -31.52 5.88
C LEU A 229 -4.39 -30.80 6.72
N ASN A 230 -5.35 -31.57 7.20
CA ASN A 230 -6.30 -31.07 8.19
C ASN A 230 -5.63 -30.93 9.56
N TYR A 231 -6.30 -30.18 10.45
CA TYR A 231 -5.87 -29.92 11.82
C TYR A 231 -5.36 -31.17 12.57
N LEU A 232 -6.11 -32.27 12.53
CA LEU A 232 -5.76 -33.51 13.23
C LEU A 232 -4.49 -34.15 12.67
N SER A 233 -4.31 -34.06 11.35
CA SER A 233 -3.14 -34.61 10.64
C SER A 233 -1.89 -33.79 10.91
N ILE A 234 -2.02 -32.46 11.04
CA ILE A 234 -0.90 -31.58 11.46
C ILE A 234 -0.51 -31.87 12.91
N MET A 235 -1.48 -32.02 13.82
CA MET A 235 -1.20 -32.41 15.20
C MET A 235 -0.52 -33.77 15.28
N ARG A 236 -0.99 -34.74 14.48
CA ARG A 236 -0.34 -36.04 14.38
C ARG A 236 1.07 -35.90 13.84
N PHE A 237 1.29 -35.14 12.77
CA PHE A 237 2.61 -34.89 12.19
C PHE A 237 3.59 -34.37 13.24
N MET A 238 3.22 -33.33 14.00
CA MET A 238 4.11 -32.76 15.03
C MET A 238 4.46 -33.77 16.12
N ARG A 239 3.50 -34.63 16.52
CA ARG A 239 3.72 -35.70 17.50
C ARG A 239 4.62 -36.80 16.96
N GLU A 240 4.37 -37.27 15.74
CA GLU A 240 5.18 -38.30 15.07
C GLU A 240 6.61 -37.78 14.84
N LEU A 241 6.78 -36.53 14.41
CA LEU A 241 8.09 -35.91 14.23
C LEU A 241 8.84 -35.80 15.57
N SER A 242 8.16 -35.38 16.64
CA SER A 242 8.73 -35.33 17.99
C SER A 242 9.12 -36.72 18.49
N ASP A 243 8.28 -37.72 18.25
CA ASP A 243 8.55 -39.10 18.67
C ASP A 243 9.73 -39.71 17.90
N ILE A 244 9.79 -39.49 16.58
CA ILE A 244 10.92 -39.89 15.75
C ILE A 244 12.21 -39.21 16.24
N TRP A 245 12.17 -37.89 16.41
CA TRP A 245 13.33 -37.10 16.82
C TRP A 245 13.85 -37.48 18.20
N ASN A 246 12.96 -37.68 19.16
CA ASN A 246 13.33 -37.87 20.56
C ASN A 246 13.61 -39.33 20.92
N TYR A 247 12.90 -40.27 20.31
CA TYR A 247 12.93 -41.67 20.75
C TYR A 247 13.31 -42.63 19.62
N ARG A 248 12.64 -42.57 18.47
CA ARG A 248 12.76 -43.68 17.50
C ARG A 248 14.05 -43.66 16.70
N ALA A 249 14.54 -42.48 16.33
CA ALA A 249 15.75 -42.34 15.52
C ALA A 249 17.05 -42.52 16.32
N GLN A 250 16.98 -42.58 17.66
CA GLN A 250 18.14 -42.80 18.56
C GLN A 250 19.34 -41.86 18.26
N ILE A 251 19.04 -40.61 17.89
CA ILE A 251 20.04 -39.62 17.47
C ILE A 251 20.87 -39.18 18.67
N LEU A 252 22.19 -39.22 18.53
CA LEU A 252 23.11 -38.74 19.55
C LEU A 252 22.87 -37.27 19.88
N PRO A 253 22.96 -36.84 21.16
CA PRO A 253 22.72 -35.45 21.55
C PRO A 253 23.62 -34.42 20.84
N GLN A 254 24.84 -34.83 20.44
CA GLN A 254 25.74 -33.98 19.66
C GLN A 254 25.18 -33.73 18.25
N LEU A 255 24.82 -34.80 17.53
CA LEU A 255 24.24 -34.70 16.20
C LEU A 255 22.90 -33.93 16.20
N LYS A 256 22.08 -34.07 17.24
CA LYS A 256 20.87 -33.24 17.40
C LYS A 256 21.20 -31.74 17.40
N ARG A 257 22.27 -31.32 18.08
CA ARG A 257 22.70 -29.90 18.12
C ARG A 257 23.29 -29.42 16.80
N GLU A 258 23.84 -30.33 16.01
CA GLU A 258 24.38 -30.01 14.68
C GLU A 258 23.27 -29.86 13.64
N ILE A 259 22.20 -30.64 13.75
CA ILE A 259 21.02 -30.55 12.88
C ILE A 259 20.09 -29.40 13.31
N CYS A 260 19.87 -29.21 14.61
CA CYS A 260 18.99 -28.16 15.17
C CYS A 260 19.72 -27.37 16.28
N PRO A 261 20.67 -26.49 15.95
CA PRO A 261 21.39 -25.67 16.93
C PRO A 261 20.47 -24.68 17.67
N PRO A 262 20.86 -24.23 18.89
CA PRO A 262 22.06 -24.59 19.65
C PRO A 262 21.87 -25.82 20.56
N HIS A 263 20.63 -26.16 20.93
CA HIS A 263 20.35 -27.18 21.96
C HIS A 263 19.87 -28.52 21.41
N GLY A 264 19.58 -28.63 20.10
CA GLY A 264 19.09 -29.87 19.49
C GLY A 264 17.62 -30.17 19.76
N ASN A 265 16.86 -29.20 20.27
CA ASN A 265 15.44 -29.34 20.56
C ASN A 265 14.64 -28.27 19.79
N PRO A 266 14.01 -28.62 18.66
CA PRO A 266 13.16 -27.71 17.89
C PRO A 266 11.75 -27.54 18.49
N PHE A 267 11.38 -28.32 19.53
CA PHE A 267 10.02 -28.35 20.09
C PHE A 267 9.85 -27.49 21.36
N VAL A 268 10.84 -26.67 21.73
CA VAL A 268 10.82 -25.89 22.99
C VAL A 268 9.57 -25.00 23.12
N HIS A 269 9.04 -24.52 21.99
CA HIS A 269 7.86 -23.66 21.93
C HIS A 269 6.65 -24.31 21.24
N ALA A 270 6.73 -25.60 20.91
CA ALA A 270 5.64 -26.33 20.24
C ALA A 270 4.67 -26.91 21.27
N ASP A 271 3.37 -26.59 21.16
CA ASP A 271 2.34 -27.21 22.00
C ASP A 271 1.84 -28.50 21.33
N LEU A 272 2.41 -29.64 21.73
CA LEU A 272 2.02 -30.95 21.21
C LEU A 272 0.69 -31.47 21.78
N SER A 273 0.15 -30.81 22.82
CA SER A 273 -1.14 -31.18 23.40
C SER A 273 -2.30 -30.74 22.51
N GLY A 274 -2.20 -29.54 21.92
CA GLY A 274 -3.20 -28.95 21.01
C GLY A 274 -4.56 -28.71 21.67
N ILE A 275 -4.62 -28.65 23.00
CA ILE A 275 -5.89 -28.60 23.75
C ILE A 275 -6.50 -27.19 23.74
N ALA A 276 -5.72 -26.14 23.46
CA ALA A 276 -6.17 -24.75 23.54
C ALA A 276 -5.82 -23.86 22.32
N MET A 277 -5.29 -24.43 21.23
CA MET A 277 -4.82 -23.64 20.08
C MET A 277 -5.84 -23.58 18.94
N GLN A 278 -5.89 -22.41 18.28
CA GLN A 278 -6.65 -22.24 17.05
C GLN A 278 -6.01 -23.02 15.88
N PRO A 279 -6.79 -23.51 14.90
CA PRO A 279 -6.26 -24.30 13.80
C PRO A 279 -5.13 -23.64 13.00
N ASP A 280 -5.24 -22.32 12.75
CA ASP A 280 -4.22 -21.55 12.04
C ASP A 280 -2.89 -21.50 12.80
N LEU A 281 -2.94 -21.37 14.13
CA LEU A 281 -1.74 -21.33 14.97
C LEU A 281 -1.02 -22.68 15.00
N ILE A 282 -1.77 -23.79 14.96
CA ILE A 282 -1.19 -25.13 14.87
C ILE A 282 -0.56 -25.37 13.51
N LYS A 283 -1.20 -24.90 12.43
CA LYS A 283 -0.62 -24.94 11.08
C LYS A 283 0.68 -24.15 11.04
N HIS A 284 0.69 -22.94 11.57
CA HIS A 284 1.88 -22.11 11.72
C HIS A 284 3.00 -22.84 12.48
N GLN A 285 2.72 -23.39 13.66
CA GLN A 285 3.72 -24.14 14.44
C GLN A 285 4.29 -25.32 13.66
N GLY A 286 3.46 -26.08 12.96
CA GLY A 286 3.91 -27.17 12.12
C GLY A 286 4.83 -26.72 10.99
N ILE A 287 4.50 -25.59 10.33
CA ILE A 287 5.33 -24.98 9.28
C ILE A 287 6.66 -24.49 9.84
N GLN A 288 6.66 -23.84 11.00
CA GLN A 288 7.87 -23.38 11.67
C GLN A 288 8.78 -24.56 12.05
N LEU A 289 8.21 -25.69 12.48
CA LEU A 289 8.98 -26.91 12.72
C LEU A 289 9.60 -27.43 11.42
N VAL A 290 8.82 -27.57 10.34
CA VAL A 290 9.33 -27.97 9.01
C VAL A 290 10.50 -27.08 8.59
N HIS A 291 10.31 -25.76 8.62
CA HIS A 291 11.33 -24.79 8.27
C HIS A 291 12.58 -24.93 9.13
N THR A 292 12.43 -25.05 10.45
CA THR A 292 13.56 -25.18 11.39
C THR A 292 14.38 -26.43 11.08
N PHE A 293 13.75 -27.58 10.91
CA PHE A 293 14.46 -28.82 10.60
C PHE A 293 15.22 -28.75 9.28
N VAL A 294 14.65 -28.12 8.25
CA VAL A 294 15.27 -28.06 6.92
C VAL A 294 16.43 -27.05 6.88
N THR A 295 16.30 -25.91 7.56
CA THR A 295 17.24 -24.78 7.41
C THR A 295 18.34 -24.72 8.46
N SER A 296 18.10 -25.19 9.68
CA SER A 296 18.94 -24.85 10.84
C SER A 296 20.26 -25.62 10.95
N GLY A 297 20.44 -26.68 10.15
CA GLY A 297 21.65 -27.50 10.20
C GLY A 297 22.94 -26.71 9.97
N THR A 298 24.01 -27.05 10.70
CA THR A 298 25.31 -26.37 10.65
C THR A 298 26.05 -26.54 9.32
N ASN A 299 25.68 -27.55 8.53
CA ASN A 299 26.21 -27.82 7.20
C ASN A 299 25.12 -28.45 6.32
N ARG A 300 25.42 -28.64 5.03
CA ARG A 300 24.47 -29.18 4.04
C ARG A 300 24.00 -30.61 4.38
N ASP A 301 24.87 -31.45 4.94
CA ASP A 301 24.53 -32.83 5.29
C ASP A 301 23.54 -32.86 6.47
N ASN A 302 23.74 -32.00 7.47
CA ASN A 302 22.86 -31.86 8.61
C ASN A 302 21.50 -31.27 8.22
N GLN A 303 21.46 -30.32 7.29
CA GLN A 303 20.21 -29.83 6.68
C GLN A 303 19.49 -30.96 5.93
N SER A 304 20.23 -31.78 5.17
CA SER A 304 19.67 -32.95 4.48
C SER A 304 19.09 -33.97 5.46
N LEU A 305 19.75 -34.21 6.61
CA LEU A 305 19.23 -35.08 7.67
C LEU A 305 17.97 -34.50 8.30
N GLY A 306 17.93 -33.20 8.57
CA GLY A 306 16.75 -32.51 9.07
C GLY A 306 15.55 -32.62 8.11
N ALA A 307 15.79 -32.39 6.82
CA ALA A 307 14.81 -32.62 5.75
C ALA A 307 14.30 -34.07 5.73
N TYR A 308 15.20 -35.05 5.89
CA TYR A 308 14.84 -36.46 5.92
C TYR A 308 13.88 -36.79 7.08
N TYR A 309 14.12 -36.27 8.29
CA TYR A 309 13.22 -36.48 9.43
C TYR A 309 11.83 -35.87 9.23
N VAL A 310 11.77 -34.70 8.60
CA VAL A 310 10.48 -34.09 8.20
C VAL A 310 9.73 -35.00 7.25
N LEU A 311 10.38 -35.51 6.20
CA LEU A 311 9.75 -36.40 5.22
C LEU A 311 9.27 -37.71 5.83
N LEU A 312 10.07 -38.31 6.73
CA LEU A 312 9.67 -39.51 7.49
C LEU A 312 8.33 -39.29 8.22
N ALA A 313 8.23 -38.23 9.01
CA ALA A 313 7.01 -37.90 9.73
C ALA A 313 5.84 -37.59 8.78
N LEU A 314 6.12 -36.95 7.64
CA LEU A 314 5.11 -36.59 6.65
C LEU A 314 4.48 -37.83 5.99
N THR A 315 5.26 -38.89 5.72
CA THR A 315 4.72 -40.13 5.15
C THR A 315 3.73 -40.86 6.07
N LEU A 316 3.76 -40.59 7.38
CA LEU A 316 2.81 -41.15 8.34
C LEU A 316 1.43 -40.46 8.27
N VAL A 317 1.36 -39.23 7.76
CA VAL A 317 0.14 -38.40 7.77
C VAL A 317 -0.40 -38.02 6.40
N SER A 318 0.44 -37.89 5.36
CA SER A 318 0.03 -37.62 3.98
C SER A 318 0.08 -38.90 3.16
N GLN A 319 -1.02 -39.17 2.45
CA GLN A 319 -1.12 -40.34 1.58
C GLN A 319 -0.23 -40.16 0.34
N GLU A 320 -0.18 -38.96 -0.21
CA GLU A 320 0.62 -38.56 -1.37
C GLU A 320 2.11 -38.75 -1.07
N ALA A 321 2.58 -38.22 0.07
CA ALA A 321 3.96 -38.40 0.53
C ALA A 321 4.31 -39.90 0.72
N ARG A 322 3.39 -40.68 1.30
CA ARG A 322 3.56 -42.13 1.48
C ARG A 322 3.70 -42.87 0.16
N THR A 323 2.88 -42.52 -0.84
CA THR A 323 2.94 -43.15 -2.16
C THR A 323 4.20 -42.77 -2.92
N ALA A 324 4.68 -41.53 -2.76
CA ALA A 324 5.89 -41.05 -3.40
C ALA A 324 7.17 -41.64 -2.80
N MET A 325 7.17 -41.91 -1.48
CA MET A 325 8.33 -42.45 -0.76
C MET A 325 7.97 -43.63 0.16
N PRO A 326 7.58 -44.80 -0.40
CA PRO A 326 7.16 -45.95 0.41
C PRO A 326 8.26 -46.47 1.34
N TRP A 327 9.52 -46.42 0.90
CA TRP A 327 10.67 -46.86 1.71
C TRP A 327 10.86 -46.02 2.99
N LEU A 328 10.54 -44.72 2.93
CA LEU A 328 10.56 -43.87 4.12
C LEU A 328 9.45 -44.29 5.08
N TYR A 329 8.24 -44.48 4.56
CA TYR A 329 7.11 -44.92 5.35
C TYR A 329 7.37 -46.27 6.04
N GLU A 330 7.87 -47.27 5.30
CA GLU A 330 8.17 -48.60 5.85
C GLU A 330 9.20 -48.55 6.98
N SER A 331 10.14 -47.59 6.93
CA SER A 331 11.14 -47.42 8.00
C SER A 331 10.57 -46.86 9.30
N VAL A 332 9.41 -46.19 9.25
CA VAL A 332 8.78 -45.55 10.42
C VAL A 332 7.34 -45.98 10.68
N VAL A 333 6.77 -46.92 9.93
CA VAL A 333 5.45 -47.47 10.26
C VAL A 333 5.55 -48.34 11.52
N HIS A 334 4.53 -48.28 12.37
CA HIS A 334 4.44 -49.21 13.50
C HIS A 334 4.08 -50.59 12.95
N VAL A 335 5.01 -51.54 13.05
CA VAL A 335 4.69 -52.96 12.87
C VAL A 335 3.96 -53.40 14.13
N LEU A 336 2.69 -53.77 14.00
CA LEU A 336 1.89 -54.37 15.07
C LEU A 336 2.31 -55.82 15.33
#